data_AF-A0AAW9I708-F1
#
_entry.id   AF-A0AAW9I708-F1
#
_cell.length_a   1.000
_cell.length_b   1.000
_cell.length_c   1.000
_cell.angle_alpha   90.00
_cell.angle_beta   90.00
_cell.angle_gamma   90.00
#
_symmetry.space_group_name_H-M   'P 1'
#
loop_
_entity.id
_entity.type
_entity.pdbx_description
1 polymer ?
#
loop_
_entity_poly.entity_id
_entity_poly.type
_entity_poly.pdbx_seq_one_letter_code
_entity_poly.pdbx_strand_id
1 'polypeptide(L)' 'MERSSGILMHISSLPGEFGIGSLGKEAYEFVDFLKSSGQKNWQI' A
#
# COMPACT_ATOMS: atom_id res chain seq x y z
N MET A 1 14.37 -1.53 -20.33
CA MET A 1 13.18 -1.34 -19.48
C MET A 1 13.17 -2.46 -18.46
N GLU A 2 13.14 -2.14 -17.18
CA GLU A 2 13.06 -3.15 -16.12
C GLU A 2 11.60 -3.57 -15.90
N ARG A 3 11.31 -4.87 -15.79
CA ARG A 3 9.96 -5.35 -15.51
C ARG A 3 9.57 -5.02 -14.06
N SER A 4 8.34 -4.53 -13.88
CA SER A 4 7.78 -4.19 -12.57
C SER A 4 6.29 -4.56 -12.51
N SER A 5 5.79 -4.74 -11.29
CA SER A 5 4.38 -4.91 -10.97
C SER A 5 4.04 -4.03 -9.75
N GLY A 6 2.76 -3.81 -9.51
CA GLY A 6 2.29 -2.97 -8.42
C GLY A 6 0.80 -3.15 -8.13
N ILE A 7 0.33 -2.45 -7.10
CA ILE A 7 -1.08 -2.44 -6.69
C ILE A 7 -1.65 -1.03 -6.84
N LEU A 8 -2.86 -0.94 -7.39
CA LEU A 8 -3.69 0.27 -7.36
C LEU A 8 -4.65 0.17 -6.17
N MET A 9 -4.49 1.05 -5.18
CA MET A 9 -5.35 1.10 -4.01
C MET A 9 -5.31 2.49 -3.37
N HIS A 10 -6.46 3.13 -3.24
CA HIS A 10 -6.56 4.44 -2.60
C HIS A 10 -6.35 4.33 -1.07
N ILE A 11 -5.74 5.35 -0.45
CA ILE A 11 -5.39 5.38 0.99
C ILE A 11 -6.60 5.08 1.88
N SER A 12 -7.79 5.59 1.54
CA SER A 12 -9.01 5.38 2.31
C SER A 12 -9.45 3.92 2.41
N SER A 13 -8.92 3.04 1.54
CA SER A 13 -9.21 1.60 1.53
C SER A 13 -8.33 0.82 2.51
N LEU A 14 -7.29 1.45 3.08
CA LEU A 14 -6.52 0.84 4.16
C LEU A 14 -7.40 0.64 5.39
N PRO A 15 -7.10 -0.38 6.23
CA PRO A 15 -7.64 -0.44 7.58
C PRO A 15 -7.33 0.86 8.34
N GLY A 16 -8.23 1.28 9.22
CA GLY A 16 -8.00 2.43 10.07
C GLY A 16 -8.91 2.42 11.29
N GLU A 17 -8.39 2.87 12.42
CA GLU A 17 -9.07 2.85 13.72
C GLU A 17 -10.45 3.55 13.70
N PHE A 18 -10.59 4.60 12.87
CA PHE A 18 -11.80 5.42 12.78
C PHE A 18 -12.67 5.09 11.55
N GLY A 19 -12.52 3.87 10.99
CA GLY A 19 -13.33 3.41 9.86
C GLY A 19 -12.90 3.92 8.49
N ILE A 20 -11.76 4.61 8.41
CA ILE A 20 -11.14 5.06 7.15
C ILE A 20 -9.62 4.96 7.25
N GLY A 21 -8.99 4.51 6.16
CA GLY A 21 -7.54 4.46 6.05
C GLY A 21 -6.89 5.84 6.05
N SER A 22 -5.68 5.93 6.60
CA SER A 22 -4.91 7.17 6.71
C SER A 22 -3.42 6.92 6.43
N LEU A 23 -2.62 7.99 6.39
CA LEU A 23 -1.15 7.90 6.29
C LEU A 23 -0.52 7.58 7.66
N GLY A 24 -0.95 6.48 8.27
CA GLY A 24 -0.55 6.00 9.59
C GLY A 24 0.24 4.69 9.55
N LYS A 25 0.21 3.94 10.66
CA LYS A 25 0.92 2.65 10.83
C LYS A 25 0.57 1.64 9.74
N GLU A 26 -0.70 1.58 9.36
CA GLU A 26 -1.24 0.67 8.36
C GLU A 26 -0.70 0.95 6.95
N ALA A 27 -0.36 2.21 6.64
CA ALA A 27 0.27 2.57 5.38
C ALA A 27 1.73 2.05 5.32
N TYR A 28 2.46 2.10 6.43
CA TYR A 28 3.80 1.48 6.52
C TYR A 28 3.72 -0.04 6.42
N GLU A 29 2.78 -0.67 7.12
CA GLU A 29 2.54 -2.11 7.04
C GLU A 29 2.17 -2.54 5.60
N PHE A 30 1.39 -1.73 4.88
CA PHE A 30 1.08 -1.99 3.48
C PHE A 30 2.31 -1.87 2.58
N VAL A 31 3.18 -0.88 2.79
CA VAL A 31 4.44 -0.76 2.06
C VAL A 31 5.38 -1.94 2.36
N ASP A 32 5.45 -2.39 3.61
CA ASP A 32 6.22 -3.58 3.98
C ASP A 32 5.66 -4.83 3.30
N PHE A 33 4.33 -4.96 3.21
CA PHE A 33 3.67 -6.01 2.44
C PHE A 33 4.00 -5.95 0.93
N LEU A 34 3.98 -4.76 0.32
CA LEU A 34 4.37 -4.59 -1.09
C LEU A 34 5.81 -5.05 -1.31
N LYS A 35 6.72 -4.62 -0.42
CA LYS A 35 8.13 -5.00 -0.45
C LYS A 35 8.32 -6.52 -0.30
N SER A 36 7.66 -7.16 0.68
CA SER A 36 7.75 -8.61 0.90
C SER A 36 7.15 -9.40 -0.26
N SER A 37 6.16 -8.82 -0.96
CA SER A 37 5.47 -9.44 -2.10
C SER A 37 6.13 -9.14 -3.45
N GLY A 38 7.30 -8.47 -3.46
CA GLY A 38 8.02 -8.10 -4.67
C GLY A 38 7.34 -7.04 -5.55
N GLN A 39 6.29 -6.38 -5.03
CA GLN A 39 5.64 -5.27 -5.71
C GLN A 39 6.53 -4.03 -5.65
N LYS A 40 6.69 -3.35 -6.79
CA LYS A 40 7.59 -2.20 -6.93
C LYS A 40 6.86 -0.87 -6.92
N ASN A 41 5.57 -0.86 -7.23
CA ASN A 41 4.77 0.35 -7.34
C ASN A 41 3.49 0.25 -6.48
N TRP A 42 3.13 1.38 -5.87
CA TRP A 42 1.81 1.62 -5.30
C TRP A 42 1.20 2.82 -6.02
N GLN A 43 0.07 2.60 -6.68
CA GLN A 43 -0.73 3.67 -7.28
C GLN A 43 -1.92 3.96 -6.35
N ILE A 44 -2.22 5.25 -6.15
CA ILE A 44 -3.22 5.74 -5.20
C ILE A 44 -4.41 6.32 -5.96
#